data_AF-V6Z4C7-F1
#
_entry.id   AF-V6Z4C7-F1
#
_cell.length_a   1.000
_cell.length_b   1.000
_cell.length_c   1.000
_cell.angle_alpha   90.00
_cell.angle_beta   90.00
_cell.angle_gamma   90.00
#
_symmetry.space_group_name_H-M   'P 1'
#
loop_
_entity.id
_entity.type
_entity.pdbx_description
1 polymer ?
#
loop_
_entity_poly.entity_id
_entity_poly.type
_entity_poly.pdbx_seq_one_letter_code
_entity_poly.pdbx_strand_id
1 'polypeptide(L)' 'MLAVLKNGIQVPYEELWLNDEDLAEFAGKSKETIQKQLRRMYKVKEYRPYIDKIGGRSTKLSAYEKWRKSENIKIKGV' A
#
# COMPACT_ATOMS: atom_id res chain seq x y z
N MET A 1 -15.16 4.04 1.64
CA MET A 1 -14.84 5.09 0.65
C MET A 1 -14.62 4.42 -0.70
N LEU A 2 -14.92 5.09 -1.81
CA LEU A 2 -14.63 4.60 -3.17
C LEU A 2 -13.38 5.31 -3.69
N ALA A 3 -12.44 4.56 -4.25
CA ALA A 3 -11.30 5.13 -4.97
C ALA A 3 -11.68 5.27 -6.45
N VAL A 4 -11.48 6.47 -7.02
CA VAL A 4 -11.66 6.71 -8.45
C VAL A 4 -10.31 6.53 -9.12
N LEU A 5 -10.19 5.49 -9.94
CA LEU A 5 -9.00 5.29 -10.78
C LEU A 5 -9.01 6.28 -11.95
N LYS A 6 -7.85 6.53 -12.58
CA LYS A 6 -7.71 7.42 -13.76
C LYS A 6 -8.68 7.11 -14.90
N ASN A 7 -9.16 5.86 -14.97
CA ASN A 7 -10.03 5.37 -16.03
C ASN A 7 -11.54 5.59 -15.70
N GLY A 8 -11.86 6.32 -14.63
CA GLY A 8 -13.23 6.58 -14.17
C GLY A 8 -13.88 5.41 -13.41
N ILE A 9 -13.15 4.30 -13.22
CA ILE A 9 -13.63 3.14 -12.48
C ILE A 9 -13.62 3.45 -10.98
N GLN A 10 -14.78 3.26 -10.34
CA GLN A 10 -14.93 3.36 -8.90
C GLN A 10 -14.75 1.98 -8.29
N VAL A 11 -13.68 1.80 -7.51
CA VAL A 11 -13.41 0.55 -6.79
C VAL A 11 -13.55 0.81 -5.29
N PRO A 12 -14.21 -0.10 -4.54
CA PRO A 12 -14.17 -0.04 -3.08
C PRO A 12 -12.73 0.06 -2.59
N TYR A 13 -12.44 1.10 -1.81
CA TYR A 13 -11.10 1.38 -1.29
C TYR A 13 -10.47 0.20 -0.54
N GLU A 14 -11.33 -0.61 0.08
CA GLU A 14 -10.95 -1.79 0.86
C GLU A 14 -10.53 -2.98 -0.01
N GLU A 15 -10.99 -3.00 -1.27
CA GLU A 15 -10.72 -4.07 -2.24
C GLU A 15 -9.67 -3.66 -3.27
N LEU A 16 -9.31 -2.38 -3.34
CA LEU A 16 -8.37 -1.87 -4.31
C LEU A 16 -6.96 -2.40 -4.04
N TRP A 17 -6.47 -3.18 -5.01
CA TRP A 17 -5.09 -3.61 -5.11
C TRP A 17 -4.33 -2.68 -6.05
N LEU A 18 -3.18 -2.19 -5.59
CA LEU A 18 -2.28 -1.39 -6.40
C LEU A 18 -0.93 -2.10 -6.51
N ASN A 19 -0.32 -2.04 -7.69
CA ASN A 19 1.09 -2.39 -7.86
C ASN A 19 1.98 -1.28 -7.27
N ASP A 20 3.29 -1.48 -7.29
CA ASP A 20 4.26 -0.53 -6.74
C ASP A 20 4.36 0.80 -7.51
N GLU A 21 3.97 0.85 -8.77
CA GLU A 21 3.87 2.08 -9.58
C GLU A 21 2.64 2.90 -9.21
N ASP A 22 1.46 2.31 -9.25
CA ASP A 22 0.20 2.99 -8.92
C ASP A 22 0.18 3.43 -7.45
N LEU A 23 0.74 2.60 -6.56
CA LEU A 23 0.88 2.94 -5.15
C LEU A 23 1.87 4.09 -4.93
N ALA A 24 2.90 4.20 -5.77
CA ALA A 24 3.86 5.30 -5.72
C ALA A 24 3.22 6.62 -6.16
N GLU A 25 2.42 6.58 -7.24
CA GLU A 25 1.63 7.73 -7.67
C GLU A 25 0.63 8.15 -6.57
N PHE A 26 -0.14 7.20 -6.04
CA PHE A 26 -1.11 7.48 -4.96
C PHE A 26 -0.45 8.08 -3.72
N ALA A 27 0.70 7.54 -3.30
CA ALA A 27 1.39 7.99 -2.10
C ALA A 27 2.21 9.26 -2.31
N GLY A 28 2.36 9.75 -3.54
CA GLY A 28 3.25 10.87 -3.90
C GLY A 28 4.71 10.57 -3.60
N LYS A 29 5.17 9.32 -3.83
CA LYS A 29 6.53 8.87 -3.54
C LYS A 29 7.18 8.24 -4.76
N SER A 30 8.51 8.05 -4.71
CA SER A 30 9.18 7.25 -5.75
C SER A 30 8.83 5.76 -5.63
N LYS A 31 8.78 5.08 -6.78
CA LYS A 31 8.61 3.61 -6.86
C LYS A 31 9.58 2.87 -5.95
N GLU A 32 10.86 3.26 -5.95
CA GLU A 32 11.88 2.64 -5.10
C GLU A 32 11.56 2.79 -3.60
N THR A 33 11.04 3.95 -3.18
CA THR A 33 10.60 4.17 -1.80
C THR A 33 9.45 3.24 -1.45
N ILE A 34 8.46 3.11 -2.33
CA ILE A 34 7.34 2.17 -2.13
C ILE A 34 7.83 0.73 -2.05
N GLN A 35 8.72 0.29 -2.95
CA GLN A 35 9.29 -1.05 -2.89
C GLN A 35 10.03 -1.32 -1.56
N LYS A 36 10.77 -0.34 -1.04
CA LYS A 36 11.40 -0.44 0.30
C LYS A 36 10.35 -0.56 1.40
N GLN A 37 9.25 0.19 1.32
CA GLN A 37 8.15 0.12 2.28
C GLN A 37 7.41 -1.22 2.23
N LEU A 38 7.07 -1.72 1.04
CA LEU A 38 6.44 -3.03 0.85
C LEU A 38 7.32 -4.16 1.42
N ARG A 39 8.65 -4.09 1.21
CA ARG A 39 9.59 -5.04 1.84
C ARG A 39 9.58 -5.00 3.37
N ARG A 40 9.37 -3.83 3.98
CA ARG A 40 9.23 -3.70 5.44
C ARG A 40 7.88 -4.24 5.91
N MET A 41 6.82 -3.89 5.21
CA MET A 41 5.46 -4.39 5.46
C MET A 41 5.40 -5.92 5.39
N TYR A 42 6.10 -6.56 4.44
CA TYR A 42 6.17 -8.03 4.29
C TYR A 42 6.80 -8.74 5.49
N LYS A 43 7.68 -8.06 6.24
CA LYS A 43 8.28 -8.61 7.46
C LYS A 43 7.27 -8.69 8.61
N VAL A 44 6.18 -7.93 8.56
CA VAL A 44 5.12 -7.97 9.56
C VAL A 44 4.14 -9.09 9.19
N LYS A 45 4.02 -10.11 10.07
CA LYS A 45 3.20 -11.31 9.82
C LYS A 45 1.75 -10.98 9.43
N GLU A 46 1.15 -9.99 10.09
CA GLU A 46 -0.22 -9.53 9.84
C GLU A 46 -0.41 -9.03 8.40
N TYR A 47 0.60 -8.36 7.83
CA TYR A 47 0.48 -7.70 6.54
C TYR A 47 0.97 -8.54 5.35
N ARG A 48 1.74 -9.61 5.63
CA ARG A 48 2.26 -10.53 4.62
C ARG A 48 1.21 -11.07 3.63
N PRO A 49 -0.03 -11.44 4.05
CA PRO A 49 -1.04 -11.94 3.13
C PRO A 49 -1.52 -10.91 2.09
N TYR A 50 -1.26 -9.62 2.34
CA TYR A 50 -1.67 -8.51 1.49
C TYR A 50 -0.58 -8.06 0.52
N ILE A 51 0.47 -8.86 0.29
CA ILE A 51 1.59 -8.49 -0.58
C ILE A 51 1.76 -9.53 -1.69
N ASP A 52 2.15 -9.07 -2.88
CA ASP A 52 2.52 -9.87 -4.06
C ASP A 52 1.41 -10.77 -4.62
N LYS A 53 0.15 -10.30 -4.62
CA LYS A 53 -1.02 -11.09 -5.05
C LYS A 53 -1.43 -10.90 -6.51
N ILE A 54 -1.19 -9.72 -7.09
CA ILE A 54 -1.58 -9.43 -8.47
C ILE A 54 -0.32 -9.10 -9.27
N GLY A 55 0.27 -10.12 -9.91
CA GLY A 55 1.24 -9.95 -10.99
C GLY A 55 2.53 -9.18 -10.65
N GLY A 56 3.06 -9.32 -9.44
CA GLY A 56 4.27 -8.64 -8.99
C GLY A 56 4.07 -7.91 -7.67
N ARG A 57 4.96 -6.95 -7.36
CA ARG A 57 4.90 -6.19 -6.11
C ARG A 57 3.66 -5.34 -6.04
N SER A 58 2.70 -5.83 -5.25
CA SER A 58 1.36 -5.24 -5.12
C SER A 58 0.88 -5.35 -3.69
N THR A 59 -0.03 -4.48 -3.29
CA THR A 59 -0.71 -4.58 -2.00
C THR A 59 -2.10 -3.97 -2.02
N LYS A 60 -2.96 -4.37 -1.07
CA LYS A 60 -4.22 -3.67 -0.82
C LYS A 60 -3.93 -2.29 -0.26
N LEU A 61 -4.54 -1.27 -0.85
CA LEU A 61 -4.35 0.12 -0.43
C LEU A 61 -4.72 0.32 1.05
N SER A 62 -5.83 -0.27 1.48
CA SER A 62 -6.28 -0.26 2.88
C SER A 62 -5.27 -0.87 3.86
N ALA A 63 -4.59 -1.95 3.47
CA ALA A 63 -3.57 -2.61 4.29
C ALA A 63 -2.29 -1.76 4.38
N TYR A 64 -1.87 -1.17 3.26
CA TYR A 64 -0.72 -0.26 3.21
C TYR A 64 -0.90 0.94 4.13
N GLU A 65 -2.08 1.57 4.12
CA GLU A 65 -2.33 2.72 4.99
C GLU A 65 -2.37 2.36 6.48
N LYS A 66 -3.02 1.24 6.83
CA LYS A 66 -3.03 0.74 8.21
C LYS A 66 -1.60 0.51 8.71
N TRP A 67 -0.79 -0.17 7.91
CA TRP A 67 0.62 -0.38 8.21
C TRP A 67 1.38 0.95 8.33
N ARG A 68 1.23 1.88 7.38
CA ARG A 68 1.91 3.19 7.40
C ARG A 68 1.54 4.01 8.63
N LYS A 69 0.26 4.00 9.05
CA LYS A 69 -0.18 4.66 10.29
C LYS A 69 0.49 4.02 11.51
N SER A 70 0.58 2.70 11.55
CA SER A 70 1.26 1.98 12.64
C SER A 70 2.75 2.32 12.72
N GLU A 71 3.43 2.50 11.59
CA GLU A 71 4.85 2.89 11.54
C GLU A 71 5.05 4.35 11.96
N ASN A 72 4.18 5.27 11.52
CA ASN A 72 4.26 6.68 11.92
C ASN A 72 4.02 6.89 13.42
N ILE A 73 3.12 6.11 14.03
CA ILE A 73 2.89 6.15 15.47
C ILE A 73 4.14 5.68 16.23
N LYS A 74 4.86 4.68 15.72
CA LYS A 74 6.14 4.23 16.30
C LYS A 74 7.26 5.28 16.21
N ILE A 75 7.24 6.14 15.18
CA ILE A 75 8.29 7.16 14.97
C ILE A 75 8.04 8.42 15.82
N LYS A 76 6.78 8.75 16.14
CA LYS A 76 6.42 9.91 16.99
C LYS A 76 6.38 9.61 18.50
N GLY A 77 6.66 8.37 18.89
CA GLY A 77 6.65 7.92 20.29
C GLY A 77 8.03 7.88 20.95
N VAL A 78 8.97 8.74 20.53
CA VAL A 78 10.28 8.94 21.16
C VAL A 78 10.44 10.42 21.48
#